data_AF-A0A0N0ZWV8-F1
#
_entry.id   AF-A0A0N0ZWV8-F1
#
_cell.length_a   1.000
_cell.length_b   1.000
_cell.length_c   1.000
_cell.angle_alpha   90.00
_cell.angle_beta   90.00
_cell.angle_gamma   90.00
#
_symmetry.space_group_name_H-M   'P 1'
#
loop_
_entity.id
_entity.type
_entity.pdbx_description
1 polymer ?
#
loop_
_entity_poly.entity_id
_entity_poly.type
_entity_poly.pdbx_seq_one_letter_code
_entity_poly.pdbx_strand_id
1 'polypeptide(L)'
;MIISNKKMNKDQFYLKKGFQDLEISMRQIASDMNVSQVYVSNILNGKKRIGSRTALKLAELYGLNINWLLTGEGSMFDNTDESKIHSLNRTKEDVLNNLNRIKINRKVNLTSEGHEIFDHDLAEATQFIIPIKGQAGLKKAFFAPDEYIDQNFAKEIIHVKRSERGVYHKIEVDGHSMPGVLDPGDWARCEDIPKLFWLDKGTFKVNKVYCLFHRTKGILFKRISKISLDTITLSSDNTDKVEYPDETFDLMEFSKILIVRKVEKDL
;
A
#
# COMPACT_ATOMS: atom_id res chain seq x y z
N MET A 1 -7.68 -31.17 -31.57
CA MET A 1 -8.33 -30.17 -30.69
C MET A 1 -7.72 -30.31 -29.30
N ILE A 2 -6.63 -29.60 -29.03
CA ILE A 2 -5.93 -29.70 -27.73
C ILE A 2 -6.65 -28.74 -26.78
N ILE A 3 -7.45 -29.32 -25.88
CA ILE A 3 -8.03 -28.59 -24.74
C ILE A 3 -6.84 -28.16 -23.88
N SER A 4 -6.53 -26.86 -23.90
CA SER A 4 -5.52 -26.25 -23.03
C SER A 4 -5.97 -26.39 -21.58
N ASN A 5 -5.50 -27.45 -20.92
CA ASN A 5 -5.62 -27.65 -19.48
C ASN A 5 -4.72 -26.62 -18.79
N LYS A 6 -5.26 -25.41 -18.58
CA LYS A 6 -4.60 -24.34 -17.83
C LYS A 6 -4.48 -24.81 -16.38
N LYS A 7 -3.28 -25.29 -16.02
CA LYS A 7 -2.92 -25.82 -14.70
C LYS A 7 -3.37 -24.83 -13.61
N MET A 8 -4.35 -25.25 -12.81
CA MET A 8 -4.90 -24.50 -11.69
C MET A 8 -3.77 -24.20 -10.68
N ASN A 9 -3.68 -22.97 -10.16
CA ASN A 9 -2.72 -22.66 -9.11
C ASN A 9 -3.03 -23.53 -7.88
N LYS A 10 -2.01 -24.18 -7.30
CA LYS A 10 -2.14 -25.16 -6.21
C LYS A 10 -2.88 -24.58 -5.00
N ASP A 11 -2.73 -23.28 -4.76
CA ASP A 11 -3.31 -22.59 -3.60
C ASP A 11 -4.81 -22.36 -3.78
N GLN A 12 -5.24 -21.99 -4.99
CA GLN A 12 -6.66 -21.79 -5.29
C GLN A 12 -7.43 -23.11 -5.30
N PHE A 13 -6.75 -24.22 -5.62
CA PHE A 13 -7.30 -25.56 -5.42
C PHE A 13 -7.56 -25.86 -3.93
N TYR A 14 -6.59 -25.60 -3.05
CA TYR A 14 -6.78 -25.80 -1.61
C TYR A 14 -7.81 -24.85 -1.00
N LEU A 15 -7.84 -23.58 -1.45
CA LEU A 15 -8.86 -22.63 -1.01
C LEU A 15 -10.27 -23.09 -1.40
N LYS A 16 -10.43 -23.55 -2.65
CA LYS A 16 -11.70 -24.10 -3.13
C LYS A 16 -12.10 -25.35 -2.34
N LYS A 17 -11.15 -26.24 -2.07
CA LYS A 17 -11.39 -27.45 -1.29
C LYS A 17 -11.77 -27.11 0.15
N GLY A 18 -11.09 -26.18 0.80
CA GLY A 18 -11.41 -25.73 2.16
C GLY A 18 -12.83 -25.18 2.27
N PHE A 19 -13.28 -24.38 1.31
CA PHE A 19 -14.68 -23.91 1.29
C PHE A 19 -15.69 -25.04 1.06
N GLN A 20 -15.35 -26.06 0.27
CA GLN A 20 -16.21 -27.23 0.07
C GLN A 20 -16.31 -28.08 1.34
N ASP A 21 -15.18 -28.28 2.04
CA ASP A 21 -15.12 -29.06 3.28
C ASP A 21 -15.88 -28.35 4.42
N LEU A 22 -15.99 -27.02 4.38
CA LEU A 22 -16.81 -26.20 5.30
C LEU A 22 -18.27 -26.03 4.84
N GLU A 23 -18.69 -26.71 3.76
CA GLU A 23 -20.03 -26.58 3.14
C GLU A 23 -20.41 -25.16 2.71
N ILE A 24 -19.43 -24.29 2.50
CA ILE A 24 -19.63 -22.91 2.08
C ILE A 24 -19.78 -22.84 0.56
N SER A 25 -20.99 -22.47 0.09
CA SER A 25 -21.27 -22.35 -1.34
C SER A 25 -20.65 -21.09 -1.98
N MET A 26 -20.33 -21.15 -3.27
CA MET A 26 -19.86 -19.97 -4.03
C MET A 26 -20.85 -18.79 -4.02
N ARG A 27 -22.15 -19.08 -3.90
CA ARG A 27 -23.20 -18.07 -3.78
C ARG A 27 -23.14 -17.37 -2.42
N GLN A 28 -22.85 -18.11 -1.35
CA GLN A 28 -22.66 -17.56 -0.01
C GLN A 28 -21.44 -16.63 0.00
N ILE A 29 -20.29 -17.10 -0.52
CA ILE A 29 -19.06 -16.28 -0.60
C ILE A 29 -19.30 -15.00 -1.40
N ALA A 30 -20.03 -15.10 -2.52
CA ALA A 30 -20.36 -13.94 -3.34
C ALA A 30 -21.22 -12.92 -2.58
N SER A 31 -22.20 -13.41 -1.81
CA SER A 31 -23.05 -12.59 -0.96
C SER A 31 -22.24 -11.91 0.16
N ASP A 32 -21.42 -12.68 0.90
CA ASP A 32 -20.63 -12.18 2.03
C ASP A 32 -19.62 -11.11 1.58
N MET A 33 -18.99 -11.34 0.43
CA MET A 33 -18.02 -10.41 -0.13
C MET A 33 -18.64 -9.20 -0.85
N ASN A 34 -19.95 -9.23 -1.11
CA ASN A 34 -20.68 -8.30 -1.97
C ASN A 34 -20.05 -8.18 -3.38
N VAL A 35 -19.89 -9.32 -4.06
CA VAL A 35 -19.34 -9.45 -5.42
C VAL A 35 -20.18 -10.43 -6.24
N SER A 36 -19.95 -10.50 -7.56
CA SER A 36 -20.68 -11.47 -8.39
C SER A 36 -20.20 -12.92 -8.14
N GLN A 37 -21.12 -13.88 -8.24
CA GLN A 37 -20.78 -15.31 -8.14
C GLN A 37 -19.78 -15.74 -9.23
N VAL A 38 -19.85 -15.11 -10.41
CA VAL A 38 -18.89 -15.31 -11.50
C VAL A 38 -17.48 -14.87 -11.09
N TYR A 39 -17.35 -13.78 -10.34
CA TYR A 39 -16.06 -13.30 -9.84
C TYR A 39 -15.44 -14.31 -8.84
N VAL A 40 -16.24 -14.83 -7.91
CA VAL A 40 -15.79 -15.89 -6.96
C VAL A 40 -15.37 -17.15 -7.70
N SER A 41 -16.18 -17.61 -8.66
CA SER A 41 -15.86 -18.78 -9.48
C SER A 41 -14.54 -18.61 -10.24
N ASN A 42 -14.29 -17.43 -10.81
CA ASN A 42 -13.03 -17.15 -11.51
C ASN A 42 -11.82 -17.16 -10.57
N ILE A 43 -11.97 -16.74 -9.31
CA ILE A 43 -10.93 -16.82 -8.30
C ILE A 43 -10.65 -18.27 -7.90
N LEU A 44 -11.68 -19.02 -7.50
CA LEU A 44 -11.53 -20.37 -6.97
C LEU A 44 -11.04 -21.38 -8.01
N ASN A 45 -11.32 -21.14 -9.29
CA ASN A 45 -10.82 -21.98 -10.39
C ASN A 45 -9.51 -21.44 -11.01
N GLY A 46 -8.90 -20.43 -10.39
CA GLY A 46 -7.63 -19.83 -10.82
C GLY A 46 -7.60 -19.15 -12.18
N LYS A 47 -8.77 -18.76 -12.68
CA LYS A 47 -8.90 -17.88 -13.86
C LYS A 47 -8.56 -16.43 -13.52
N LYS A 48 -8.61 -16.06 -12.24
CA LYS A 48 -8.29 -14.73 -11.71
C LYS A 48 -7.45 -14.85 -10.45
N ARG A 49 -6.39 -14.04 -10.34
CA ARG A 49 -5.58 -13.95 -9.11
C ARG A 49 -6.36 -13.23 -8.01
N ILE A 50 -6.08 -13.61 -6.76
CA ILE A 50 -6.63 -12.94 -5.57
C ILE A 50 -5.81 -11.67 -5.35
N GLY A 51 -6.46 -10.51 -5.40
CA GLY A 51 -5.83 -9.23 -5.09
C GLY A 51 -6.03 -8.85 -3.63
N SER A 52 -5.26 -7.88 -3.13
CA SER A 52 -5.18 -7.46 -1.72
C SER A 52 -6.54 -7.18 -1.07
N ARG A 53 -7.44 -6.46 -1.74
CA ARG A 53 -8.80 -6.19 -1.21
C ARG A 53 -9.65 -7.45 -1.05
N THR A 54 -9.48 -8.41 -1.96
CA THR A 54 -10.19 -9.69 -1.94
C THR A 54 -9.59 -10.58 -0.86
N ALA A 55 -8.26 -10.60 -0.73
CA ALA A 55 -7.58 -11.33 0.33
C ALA A 55 -7.97 -10.82 1.72
N LEU A 56 -7.97 -9.50 1.94
CA LEU A 56 -8.41 -8.88 3.19
C LEU A 56 -9.84 -9.28 3.57
N LYS A 57 -10.79 -9.19 2.62
CA LYS A 57 -12.17 -9.61 2.87
C LYS A 57 -12.28 -11.10 3.20
N LEU A 58 -11.55 -11.96 2.48
CA LEU A 58 -11.55 -13.40 2.74
C LEU A 58 -10.93 -13.73 4.10
N ALA A 59 -9.87 -13.01 4.49
CA ALA A 59 -9.25 -13.11 5.80
C ALA A 59 -10.20 -12.68 6.92
N GLU A 60 -10.86 -11.53 6.76
CA GLU A 60 -11.84 -11.01 7.74
C GLU A 60 -13.06 -11.92 7.90
N LEU A 61 -13.58 -12.46 6.80
CA LEU A 61 -14.80 -13.28 6.81
C LEU A 61 -14.56 -14.72 7.25
N TYR A 62 -13.40 -15.29 6.89
CA TYR A 62 -13.15 -16.74 7.01
C TYR A 62 -11.87 -17.08 7.78
N GLY A 63 -11.18 -16.11 8.38
CA GLY A 63 -9.99 -16.34 9.21
C GLY A 63 -8.75 -16.80 8.43
N LEU A 64 -8.71 -16.50 7.13
CA LEU A 64 -7.63 -16.94 6.23
C LEU A 64 -6.40 -16.03 6.35
N ASN A 65 -5.21 -16.63 6.26
CA ASN A 65 -3.95 -15.91 6.24
C ASN A 65 -3.83 -15.11 4.91
N ILE A 66 -3.63 -13.80 5.05
CA ILE A 66 -3.52 -12.88 3.90
C ILE A 66 -2.29 -13.18 3.06
N ASN A 67 -1.15 -13.48 3.69
CA ASN A 67 0.09 -13.82 3.00
C ASN A 67 -0.14 -15.05 2.12
N TRP A 68 -0.70 -16.13 2.68
CA TRP A 68 -1.01 -17.35 1.95
C TRP A 68 -1.97 -17.13 0.78
N LEU A 69 -3.01 -16.30 0.97
CA LEU A 69 -3.95 -15.96 -0.11
C LEU A 69 -3.32 -15.21 -1.28
N LEU A 70 -2.25 -14.46 -1.03
CA LEU A 70 -1.59 -13.61 -2.02
C LEU A 70 -0.37 -14.28 -2.66
N THR A 71 0.37 -15.09 -1.91
CA THR A 71 1.67 -15.66 -2.33
C THR A 71 1.63 -17.18 -2.49
N GLY A 72 0.69 -17.87 -1.85
CA GLY A 72 0.69 -19.33 -1.74
C GLY A 72 1.70 -19.87 -0.72
N GLU A 73 2.44 -19.00 -0.04
CA GLU A 73 3.48 -19.36 0.91
C GLU A 73 2.96 -19.31 2.36
N GLY A 74 3.37 -20.29 3.17
CA GLY A 74 2.94 -20.40 4.57
C GLY A 74 1.68 -21.25 4.77
N SER A 75 1.03 -21.08 5.92
CA SER A 75 -0.21 -21.79 6.27
C SER A 75 -1.45 -21.02 5.81
N MET A 76 -2.49 -21.75 5.40
CA MET A 76 -3.77 -21.17 4.95
C MET A 76 -4.48 -20.38 6.05
N PHE A 77 -4.29 -20.78 7.31
CA PHE A 77 -4.83 -20.11 8.48
C PHE A 77 -3.69 -19.50 9.28
N ASP A 78 -3.94 -18.33 9.88
CA ASP A 78 -3.03 -17.77 10.87
C ASP A 78 -3.12 -18.62 12.13
N ASN A 79 -2.00 -19.15 12.61
CA ASN A 79 -1.90 -19.91 13.87
C ASN A 79 -2.11 -19.02 15.12
N THR A 80 -2.83 -17.90 15.01
CA THR A 80 -3.19 -17.05 16.15
C THR A 80 -4.54 -17.47 16.69
N ASP A 81 -4.47 -18.28 17.74
CA ASP A 81 -5.40 -18.49 18.85
C ASP A 81 -6.90 -18.60 18.53
N GLU A 82 -7.45 -19.74 18.95
CA GLU A 82 -8.88 -20.08 19.08
C GLU A 82 -9.72 -19.04 19.88
N SER A 83 -9.10 -18.00 20.46
CA SER A 83 -9.72 -16.98 21.29
C SER A 83 -10.56 -15.92 20.54
N LYS A 84 -10.48 -15.83 19.20
CA LYS A 84 -11.32 -14.88 18.41
C LYS A 84 -12.68 -15.43 17.97
N ILE A 85 -12.85 -16.75 17.98
CA ILE A 85 -14.09 -17.43 17.50
C ILE A 85 -15.31 -17.04 18.35
N HIS A 86 -15.12 -16.55 19.58
CA HIS A 86 -16.23 -16.21 20.46
C HIS A 86 -16.97 -14.89 20.12
N SER A 87 -16.49 -14.09 19.15
CA SER A 87 -17.05 -12.76 18.86
C SER A 87 -18.05 -12.66 17.69
N LEU A 88 -18.44 -13.78 17.06
CA LEU A 88 -19.20 -13.78 15.80
C LEU A 88 -20.74 -13.75 15.92
N ASN A 89 -21.31 -13.70 17.12
CA ASN A 89 -22.76 -13.59 17.31
C ASN A 89 -23.22 -12.12 17.46
N ARG A 90 -22.98 -11.26 16.46
CA ARG A 90 -23.65 -9.95 16.40
C ARG A 90 -24.83 -9.99 15.44
N THR A 91 -25.98 -9.55 15.92
CA THR A 91 -27.24 -9.59 15.16
C THR A 91 -27.28 -8.50 14.08
N LYS A 92 -28.13 -8.66 13.06
CA LYS A 92 -28.31 -7.66 12.00
C LYS A 92 -28.67 -6.27 12.54
N GLU A 93 -29.38 -6.21 13.67
CA GLU A 93 -29.73 -4.98 14.39
C GLU A 93 -28.47 -4.20 14.83
N ASP A 94 -27.46 -4.89 15.36
CA ASP A 94 -26.23 -4.28 15.87
C ASP A 94 -25.38 -3.68 14.75
N VAL A 95 -25.38 -4.33 13.59
CA VAL A 95 -24.69 -3.86 12.39
C VAL A 95 -25.40 -2.62 11.83
N LEU A 96 -26.74 -2.63 11.79
CA LEU A 96 -27.53 -1.51 11.27
C LEU A 96 -27.42 -0.26 12.17
N ASN A 97 -27.41 -0.46 13.48
CA ASN A 97 -27.22 0.63 14.44
C ASN A 97 -25.82 1.25 14.33
N ASN A 98 -24.78 0.45 14.07
CA ASN A 98 -23.44 0.96 13.81
C ASN A 98 -23.35 1.73 12.49
N LEU A 99 -24.00 1.26 11.43
CA LEU A 99 -24.03 1.96 10.14
C LEU A 99 -24.73 3.32 10.24
N ASN A 100 -25.80 3.42 11.04
CA ASN A 100 -26.49 4.68 11.28
C ASN A 100 -25.65 5.67 12.11
N ARG A 101 -24.92 5.20 13.12
CA ARG A 101 -23.94 6.02 13.86
C ARG A 101 -22.84 6.58 12.95
N ILE A 102 -22.34 5.79 12.00
CA ILE A 102 -21.32 6.23 11.03
C ILE A 102 -21.85 7.31 10.07
N LYS A 103 -23.13 7.22 9.66
CA LYS A 103 -23.75 8.25 8.81
C LYS A 103 -23.96 9.57 9.55
N ILE A 104 -24.31 9.52 10.84
CA ILE A 104 -24.49 10.72 11.67
C ILE A 104 -23.14 11.42 11.92
N ASN A 105 -22.09 10.67 12.25
CA ASN A 105 -20.74 11.25 12.45
C ASN A 105 -20.15 11.88 11.18
N ARG A 106 -20.46 11.36 9.98
CA ARG A 106 -20.03 11.97 8.71
C ARG A 106 -20.64 13.34 8.43
N LYS A 107 -21.86 13.61 8.93
CA LYS A 107 -22.51 14.91 8.74
C LYS A 107 -21.97 15.96 9.71
N VAL A 108 -21.51 15.54 10.90
CA VAL A 108 -20.93 16.42 11.92
C VAL A 108 -19.47 16.78 11.60
N ASN A 109 -18.70 15.90 10.95
CA ASN A 109 -17.29 16.13 10.62
C ASN A 109 -17.00 17.01 9.39
N LEU A 110 -18.00 17.75 8.88
CA LEU A 110 -17.84 18.70 7.77
C LEU A 110 -17.65 20.15 8.24
N THR A 111 -17.64 20.40 9.55
CA THR A 111 -17.22 21.70 10.11
C THR A 111 -15.76 21.64 10.55
N SER A 112 -14.98 22.52 9.95
CA SER A 112 -13.52 22.59 9.90
C SER A 112 -12.88 23.02 11.22
N GLU A 113 -12.91 22.19 12.26
CA GLU A 113 -12.04 22.36 13.43
C GLU A 113 -11.38 21.02 13.78
N GLY A 114 -10.09 21.08 14.13
CA GLY A 114 -9.18 19.94 14.16
C GLY A 114 -9.73 18.73 14.92
N HIS A 115 -9.56 17.52 14.36
CA HIS A 115 -9.78 16.29 15.11
C HIS A 115 -8.70 16.17 16.18
N GLU A 116 -9.11 16.19 17.45
CA GLU A 116 -8.26 15.74 18.55
C GLU A 116 -7.89 14.27 18.31
N ILE A 117 -6.60 14.02 18.13
CA ILE A 117 -6.06 12.66 18.09
C ILE A 117 -5.76 12.28 19.53
N PHE A 118 -6.44 11.28 20.06
CA PHE A 118 -6.16 10.78 21.39
C PHE A 118 -4.87 9.96 21.38
N ASP A 119 -4.05 10.08 22.42
CA ASP A 119 -2.73 9.44 22.53
C ASP A 119 -2.80 7.90 22.36
N HIS A 120 -3.90 7.28 22.79
CA HIS A 120 -4.11 5.83 22.63
C HIS A 120 -4.28 5.37 21.17
N ASP A 121 -4.53 6.28 20.23
CA ASP A 121 -4.66 6.00 18.79
C ASP A 121 -3.31 6.06 18.05
N LEU A 122 -2.25 6.48 18.75
CA LEU A 122 -0.91 6.58 18.20
C LEU A 122 -0.13 5.28 18.41
N ALA A 123 0.81 5.05 17.50
CA ALA A 123 1.82 4.00 17.55
C ALA A 123 3.18 4.63 17.26
N GLU A 124 4.20 4.15 17.95
CA GLU A 124 5.59 4.48 17.63
C GLU A 124 5.96 3.81 16.30
N ALA A 125 6.52 4.61 15.40
CA ALA A 125 7.10 4.14 14.16
C ALA A 125 8.51 4.70 14.00
N THR A 126 9.39 3.92 13.39
CA THR A 126 10.75 4.34 13.08
C THR A 126 10.77 5.14 11.77
N GLN A 127 11.40 6.30 11.80
CA GLN A 127 11.66 7.14 10.64
C GLN A 127 13.17 7.24 10.38
N PHE A 128 13.60 6.98 9.15
CA PHE A 128 15.01 7.11 8.72
C PHE A 128 15.30 8.51 8.19
N ILE A 129 16.42 9.12 8.59
CA ILE A 129 16.79 10.47 8.17
C ILE A 129 17.86 10.41 7.07
N ILE A 130 17.54 10.91 5.88
CA ILE A 130 18.36 10.81 4.67
C ILE A 130 18.72 12.23 4.17
N PRO A 131 19.90 12.76 4.53
CA PRO A 131 20.40 14.03 3.98
C PRO A 131 20.91 13.85 2.55
N ILE A 132 20.50 14.70 1.61
CA ILE A 132 20.93 14.59 0.19
C ILE A 132 22.31 15.23 -0.04
N LYS A 133 22.72 16.17 0.82
CA LYS A 133 24.02 16.88 0.75
C LYS A 133 25.27 15.95 0.72
N GLY A 134 25.13 14.66 1.04
CA GLY A 134 26.19 13.63 1.00
C GLY A 134 26.12 12.66 -0.20
N GLN A 135 25.84 13.15 -1.43
CA GLN A 135 25.54 12.32 -2.62
C GLN A 135 26.49 11.14 -2.92
N ALA A 136 27.78 11.22 -2.54
CA ALA A 136 28.74 10.15 -2.81
C ALA A 136 28.44 8.84 -2.07
N GLY A 137 27.95 8.90 -0.83
CA GLY A 137 27.54 7.71 -0.05
C GLY A 137 26.18 7.17 -0.48
N LEU A 138 25.28 8.06 -0.90
CA LEU A 138 23.90 7.75 -1.32
C LEU A 138 23.81 6.87 -2.57
N LYS A 139 24.84 6.83 -3.42
CA LYS A 139 24.88 5.92 -4.56
C LYS A 139 24.63 4.47 -4.16
N LYS A 140 25.18 4.02 -3.02
CA LYS A 140 24.93 2.67 -2.50
C LYS A 140 23.48 2.46 -2.05
N ALA A 141 22.86 3.49 -1.47
CA ALA A 141 21.45 3.48 -1.13
C ALA A 141 20.56 3.30 -2.38
N PHE A 142 20.98 3.72 -3.58
CA PHE A 142 20.18 3.53 -4.79
C PHE A 142 20.18 2.08 -5.29
N PHE A 143 21.25 1.32 -5.02
CA PHE A 143 21.37 -0.09 -5.44
C PHE A 143 20.85 -1.07 -4.39
N ALA A 144 21.08 -0.78 -3.11
CA ALA A 144 20.67 -1.62 -1.98
C ALA A 144 20.05 -0.76 -0.86
N PRO A 145 18.88 -0.16 -1.09
CA PRO A 145 18.34 0.86 -0.20
C PRO A 145 18.04 0.35 1.20
N ASP A 146 17.40 -0.79 1.38
CA ASP A 146 16.97 -1.27 2.71
C ASP A 146 18.17 -1.47 3.65
N GLU A 147 19.09 -2.36 3.27
CA GLU A 147 20.26 -2.69 4.08
C GLU A 147 21.17 -1.47 4.30
N TYR A 148 21.44 -0.70 3.25
CA TYR A 148 22.30 0.47 3.35
C TYR A 148 21.66 1.56 4.20
N ILE A 149 20.35 1.81 4.04
CA ILE A 149 19.64 2.80 4.84
C ILE A 149 19.66 2.42 6.32
N ASP A 150 19.38 1.14 6.61
CA ASP A 150 19.32 0.61 7.96
C ASP A 150 20.63 0.73 8.74
N GLN A 151 21.76 0.57 8.06
CA GLN A 151 23.09 0.55 8.66
C GLN A 151 23.74 1.94 8.72
N ASN A 152 23.42 2.84 7.78
CA ASN A 152 24.21 4.08 7.58
C ASN A 152 23.47 5.36 7.94
N PHE A 153 22.15 5.33 8.15
CA PHE A 153 21.36 6.54 8.41
C PHE A 153 20.77 6.55 9.81
N ALA A 154 20.68 7.76 10.37
CA ALA A 154 20.07 7.99 11.68
C ALA A 154 18.58 7.64 11.66
N LYS A 155 18.07 7.18 12.81
CA LYS A 155 16.67 6.82 13.01
C LYS A 155 16.08 7.68 14.12
N GLU A 156 14.84 8.13 13.93
CA GLU A 156 14.05 8.81 14.95
C GLU A 156 12.72 8.07 15.19
N ILE A 157 12.17 8.20 16.39
CA ILE A 157 10.86 7.66 16.72
C ILE A 157 9.82 8.74 16.45
N ILE A 158 8.83 8.43 15.62
CA ILE A 158 7.68 9.27 15.36
C ILE A 158 6.40 8.61 15.85
N HIS A 159 5.42 9.42 16.18
CA HIS A 159 4.08 8.97 16.54
C HIS A 159 3.18 9.08 15.33
N VAL A 160 2.68 7.94 14.85
CA VAL A 160 1.76 7.84 13.71
C VAL A 160 0.47 7.19 14.15
N LYS A 161 -0.60 7.34 13.38
CA LYS A 161 -1.85 6.65 13.72
C LYS A 161 -1.63 5.15 13.65
N ARG A 162 -2.26 4.36 14.52
CA ARG A 162 -2.17 2.89 14.52
C ARG A 162 -2.53 2.23 13.18
N SER A 163 -3.34 2.90 12.36
CA SER A 163 -3.69 2.48 10.99
C SER A 163 -2.57 2.68 9.96
N GLU A 164 -1.58 3.51 10.27
CA GLU A 164 -0.49 3.93 9.39
C GLU A 164 0.80 3.17 9.74
N ARG A 165 0.81 1.86 9.48
CA ARG A 165 1.93 0.95 9.80
C ARG A 165 3.01 0.90 8.70
N GLY A 166 3.30 2.03 8.08
CA GLY A 166 4.30 2.13 7.02
C GLY A 166 5.73 2.23 7.55
N VAL A 167 6.71 2.01 6.66
CA VAL A 167 8.11 2.38 6.89
C VAL A 167 8.30 3.82 6.44
N TYR A 168 8.87 4.67 7.29
CA TYR A 168 8.97 6.10 7.02
C TYR A 168 10.39 6.58 6.77
N HIS A 169 10.55 7.51 5.85
CA HIS A 169 11.82 8.14 5.51
C HIS A 169 11.66 9.66 5.50
N LYS A 170 12.49 10.38 6.25
CA LYS A 170 12.68 11.83 6.20
C LYS A 170 13.79 12.13 5.21
N ILE A 171 13.48 12.80 4.11
CA ILE A 171 14.45 13.04 3.02
C ILE A 171 14.55 14.54 2.78
N GLU A 172 15.76 15.07 2.80
CA GLU A 172 16.03 16.47 2.43
C GLU A 172 15.76 16.68 0.94
N VAL A 173 15.11 17.76 0.54
CA VAL A 173 14.82 18.05 -0.86
C VAL A 173 15.96 18.86 -1.45
N ASP A 174 16.52 18.38 -2.56
CA ASP A 174 17.57 19.05 -3.33
C ASP A 174 17.18 19.08 -4.81
N GLY A 175 16.31 20.02 -5.17
CA GLY A 175 15.89 20.21 -6.56
C GLY A 175 14.58 20.97 -6.74
N HIS A 176 14.46 21.70 -7.85
CA HIS A 176 13.32 22.57 -8.15
C HIS A 176 12.22 21.88 -8.97
N SER A 177 12.11 20.54 -8.87
CA SER A 177 11.17 19.75 -9.68
C SER A 177 9.69 20.02 -9.32
N MET A 178 9.43 20.37 -8.05
CA MET A 178 8.07 20.42 -7.48
C MET A 178 7.81 21.77 -6.77
N PRO A 179 8.02 22.92 -7.44
CA PRO A 179 8.01 24.23 -6.79
C PRO A 179 6.69 24.52 -6.08
N GLY A 180 6.77 25.10 -4.88
CA GLY A 180 5.61 25.43 -4.03
C GLY A 180 4.98 24.23 -3.32
N VAL A 181 5.31 22.99 -3.72
CA VAL A 181 4.92 21.76 -3.03
C VAL A 181 6.08 21.20 -2.21
N LEU A 182 7.26 21.14 -2.82
CA LEU A 182 8.54 20.75 -2.23
C LEU A 182 9.63 21.66 -2.81
N ASP A 183 10.13 22.56 -1.98
CA ASP A 183 11.19 23.49 -2.36
C ASP A 183 12.54 22.96 -1.84
N PRO A 184 13.68 23.27 -2.49
CA PRO A 184 14.98 22.86 -1.99
C PRO A 184 15.23 23.34 -0.56
N GLY A 185 15.75 22.45 0.28
CA GLY A 185 15.92 22.67 1.72
C GLY A 185 14.75 22.16 2.57
N ASP A 186 13.57 21.92 1.98
CA ASP A 186 12.46 21.27 2.69
C ASP A 186 12.81 19.83 3.08
N TRP A 187 12.13 19.31 4.10
CA TRP A 187 12.20 17.89 4.49
C TRP A 187 10.89 17.17 4.17
N ALA A 188 10.98 16.13 3.33
CA ALA A 188 9.83 15.31 2.96
C ALA A 188 9.74 14.07 3.86
N ARG A 189 8.64 13.92 4.61
CA ARG A 189 8.28 12.64 5.25
C ARG A 189 7.56 11.77 4.24
N CYS A 190 8.20 10.67 3.87
CA CYS A 190 7.74 9.72 2.87
C CYS A 190 7.42 8.37 3.52
N GLU A 191 6.41 7.69 3.02
CA GLU A 191 6.05 6.32 3.42
C GLU A 191 6.40 5.35 2.28
N ASP A 192 7.05 4.24 2.60
CA ASP A 192 7.43 3.24 1.60
C ASP A 192 6.20 2.56 1.02
N ILE A 193 6.21 2.38 -0.31
CA ILE A 193 5.23 1.56 -1.00
C ILE A 193 5.94 0.24 -1.34
N PRO A 194 5.58 -0.88 -0.68
CA PRO A 194 6.20 -2.16 -0.99
C PRO A 194 6.09 -2.51 -2.49
N LYS A 195 7.19 -3.02 -3.06
CA LYS A 195 7.31 -3.35 -4.51
C LYS A 195 6.15 -4.19 -5.03
N LEU A 196 5.64 -5.10 -4.21
CA LEU A 196 4.53 -5.98 -4.56
C LEU A 196 3.24 -5.21 -4.92
N PHE A 197 3.09 -3.97 -4.45
CA PHE A 197 1.94 -3.12 -4.77
C PHE A 197 2.16 -2.21 -5.99
N TRP A 198 3.35 -2.13 -6.57
CA TRP A 198 3.63 -1.15 -7.65
C TRP A 198 2.79 -1.41 -8.91
N LEU A 199 2.42 -2.67 -9.15
CA LEU A 199 1.59 -3.09 -10.28
C LEU A 199 0.09 -3.05 -9.97
N ASP A 200 -0.29 -2.84 -8.71
CA ASP A 200 -1.69 -2.83 -8.30
C ASP A 200 -2.40 -1.56 -8.79
N LYS A 201 -3.57 -1.77 -9.40
CA LYS A 201 -4.40 -0.66 -9.86
C LYS A 201 -4.79 0.23 -8.68
N GLY A 202 -4.38 1.49 -8.77
CA GLY A 202 -4.70 2.52 -7.78
C GLY A 202 -3.71 2.63 -6.63
N THR A 203 -2.56 1.96 -6.67
CA THR A 203 -1.46 2.21 -5.73
C THR A 203 -0.97 3.65 -5.86
N PHE A 204 -0.65 4.06 -7.08
CA PHE A 204 -0.26 5.44 -7.36
C PHE A 204 -1.48 6.33 -7.60
N LYS A 205 -1.46 7.52 -7.01
CA LYS A 205 -2.53 8.51 -6.99
C LYS A 205 -2.05 9.76 -7.73
N VAL A 206 -2.86 10.26 -8.66
CA VAL A 206 -2.50 11.38 -9.55
C VAL A 206 -2.15 12.65 -8.76
N ASN A 207 -2.84 12.93 -7.66
CA ASN A 207 -2.64 14.16 -6.87
C ASN A 207 -1.57 14.02 -5.78
N LYS A 208 -0.74 12.98 -5.83
CA LYS A 208 0.31 12.73 -4.84
C LYS A 208 1.69 12.89 -5.46
N VAL A 209 2.63 13.33 -4.63
CA VAL A 209 4.04 13.40 -4.99
C VAL A 209 4.75 12.17 -4.45
N TYR A 210 5.68 11.67 -5.23
CA TYR A 210 6.45 10.48 -4.94
C TYR A 210 7.92 10.82 -4.86
N CYS A 211 8.61 10.14 -3.95
CA CYS A 211 10.06 10.09 -3.87
C CYS A 211 10.52 8.77 -4.47
N LEU A 212 11.30 8.83 -5.55
CA LEU A 212 11.70 7.65 -6.32
C LEU A 212 13.21 7.49 -6.26
N PHE A 213 13.68 6.29 -5.87
CA PHE A 213 15.09 5.96 -5.77
C PHE A 213 15.52 5.32 -7.10
N HIS A 214 16.01 6.14 -8.02
CA HIS A 214 16.47 5.70 -9.33
C HIS A 214 17.94 5.27 -9.29
N ARG A 215 18.26 4.12 -9.88
CA ARG A 215 19.63 3.54 -9.81
C ARG A 215 20.73 4.47 -10.33
N THR A 216 20.44 5.28 -11.35
CA THR A 216 21.45 6.15 -11.99
C THR A 216 21.19 7.65 -11.81
N LYS A 217 19.93 8.05 -11.61
CA LYS A 217 19.52 9.46 -11.51
C LYS A 217 19.42 9.92 -10.05
N GLY A 218 19.56 8.99 -9.10
CA GLY A 218 19.44 9.28 -7.67
C GLY A 218 17.99 9.44 -7.22
N ILE A 219 17.79 10.30 -6.22
CA ILE A 219 16.47 10.54 -5.64
C ILE A 219 15.72 11.56 -6.50
N LEU A 220 14.53 11.20 -6.95
CA LEU A 220 13.67 12.04 -7.76
C LEU A 220 12.37 12.34 -7.01
N PHE A 221 11.98 13.62 -6.97
CA PHE A 221 10.65 14.02 -6.51
C PHE A 221 9.78 14.40 -7.71
N LYS A 222 8.75 13.59 -7.98
CA LYS A 222 7.88 13.71 -9.16
C LYS A 222 6.45 13.25 -8.88
N ARG A 223 5.50 13.66 -9.72
CA ARG A 223 4.19 13.01 -9.81
C ARG A 223 4.24 11.85 -10.79
N ILE A 224 3.36 10.88 -10.60
CA ILE A 224 3.15 9.79 -11.56
C ILE A 224 1.90 10.14 -12.37
N SER A 225 2.10 10.60 -13.61
CA SER A 225 1.02 11.08 -14.49
C SER A 225 0.35 9.94 -15.25
N LYS A 226 1.11 8.90 -15.60
CA LYS A 226 0.63 7.73 -16.34
C LYS A 226 1.25 6.45 -15.80
N ILE A 227 0.46 5.38 -15.80
CA ILE A 227 0.86 4.05 -15.38
C ILE A 227 0.47 3.08 -16.49
N SER A 228 1.43 2.30 -16.96
CA SER A 228 1.23 1.19 -17.89
C SER A 228 1.55 -0.13 -17.16
N LEU A 229 1.69 -1.25 -17.88
CA LEU A 229 1.92 -2.57 -17.28
C LEU A 229 3.16 -2.61 -16.38
N ASP A 230 4.29 -2.09 -16.86
CA ASP A 230 5.61 -2.15 -16.23
C ASP A 230 6.29 -0.78 -16.17
N THR A 231 5.70 0.24 -16.77
CA THR A 231 6.28 1.58 -16.91
C THR A 231 5.42 2.65 -16.23
N ILE A 232 6.10 3.67 -15.73
CA ILE A 232 5.48 4.87 -15.16
C ILE A 232 6.03 6.12 -15.85
N THR A 233 5.16 7.07 -16.12
CA THR A 233 5.55 8.40 -16.60
C THR A 233 5.60 9.35 -15.41
N LEU A 234 6.78 9.94 -15.20
CA LEU A 234 7.03 10.93 -14.17
C LEU A 234 6.84 12.33 -14.74
N SER A 235 6.15 13.18 -13.99
CA SER A 235 5.89 14.57 -14.37
C SER A 235 6.33 15.52 -13.26
N SER A 236 6.93 16.64 -13.66
CA SER A 236 7.27 17.76 -12.78
C SER A 236 6.10 18.72 -12.63
N ASP A 237 5.96 19.35 -11.46
CA ASP A 237 5.09 20.53 -11.32
C ASP A 237 5.79 21.83 -11.79
N ASN A 238 7.10 21.76 -12.07
CA ASN A 238 7.83 22.88 -12.66
C ASN A 238 7.33 23.19 -14.08
N THR A 239 7.12 24.49 -14.34
CA THR A 239 6.68 25.01 -15.64
C THR A 239 7.74 24.88 -16.73
N ASP A 240 9.03 24.85 -16.36
CA ASP A 240 10.11 24.59 -17.30
C ASP A 240 10.16 23.09 -17.66
N LYS A 241 9.47 22.75 -18.75
CA LYS A 241 9.46 21.38 -19.31
C LYS A 241 10.66 21.07 -20.20
N VAL A 242 11.56 22.02 -20.43
CA VAL A 242 12.83 21.78 -21.12
C VAL A 242 13.83 21.18 -20.14
N GLU A 243 13.96 21.78 -18.96
CA GLU A 243 14.82 21.28 -17.90
C GLU A 243 14.19 20.12 -17.11
N TYR A 244 12.85 20.16 -16.91
CA TYR A 244 12.10 19.13 -16.18
C TYR A 244 11.05 18.43 -17.06
N PRO A 245 11.48 17.71 -18.12
CA PRO A 245 10.57 17.03 -19.01
C PRO A 245 9.81 15.90 -18.31
N ASP A 246 8.68 15.54 -18.90
CA ASP A 246 7.98 14.32 -18.52
C ASP A 246 8.73 13.12 -19.13
N GLU A 247 9.16 12.19 -18.28
CA GLU A 247 9.99 11.06 -18.67
C GLU A 247 9.31 9.75 -18.28
N THR A 248 9.45 8.72 -19.12
CA THR A 248 8.89 7.38 -18.85
C THR A 248 10.00 6.42 -18.47
N PHE A 249 9.80 5.67 -17.40
CA PHE A 249 10.76 4.73 -16.83
C PHE A 249 10.11 3.37 -16.61
N ASP A 250 10.92 2.32 -16.65
CA ASP A 250 10.54 0.99 -16.18
C ASP A 250 10.54 0.97 -14.65
N LEU A 251 9.52 0.35 -14.05
CA LEU A 251 9.41 0.20 -12.59
C LEU A 251 10.65 -0.49 -11.99
N MET A 252 11.31 -1.38 -12.72
CA MET A 252 12.51 -2.10 -12.29
C MET A 252 13.74 -1.19 -12.16
N GLU A 253 13.74 -0.02 -12.78
CA GLU A 253 14.81 0.98 -12.64
C GLU A 253 14.82 1.62 -11.25
N PHE A 254 13.71 1.52 -10.52
CA PHE A 254 13.58 2.03 -9.16
C PHE A 254 13.88 0.95 -8.13
N SER A 255 14.73 1.28 -7.16
CA SER A 255 14.97 0.40 -6.02
C SER A 255 13.91 0.59 -4.93
N LYS A 256 13.36 1.81 -4.80
CA LYS A 256 12.24 2.17 -3.92
C LYS A 256 11.36 3.26 -4.53
N ILE A 257 10.09 3.26 -4.16
CA ILE A 257 9.12 4.31 -4.47
C ILE A 257 8.35 4.59 -3.19
N LEU A 258 8.43 5.83 -2.73
CA LEU A 258 7.77 6.28 -1.51
C LEU A 258 6.74 7.36 -1.84
N ILE A 259 5.65 7.40 -1.09
CA ILE A 259 4.64 8.46 -1.19
C ILE A 259 4.94 9.57 -0.18
N VAL A 260 4.95 10.83 -0.63
CA VAL A 260 5.11 11.98 0.27
C VAL A 260 3.83 12.17 1.08
N ARG A 261 3.95 12.11 2.41
CA ARG A 261 2.84 12.27 3.36
C ARG A 261 2.78 13.67 3.95
N LYS A 262 3.93 14.21 4.32
CA LYS A 262 4.05 15.53 4.95
C LYS A 262 5.34 16.21 4.48
N VAL A 263 5.31 17.53 4.38
CA VAL A 263 6.47 18.39 4.13
C VAL A 263 6.71 19.23 5.37
N GLU A 264 7.95 19.25 5.83
CA GLU A 264 8.43 20.07 6.93
C GLU A 264 9.34 21.14 6.32
N LYS A 265 8.91 22.41 6.42
CA LYS A 265 9.69 23.54 5.92
C LYS A 265 10.65 23.99 7.00
N ASP A 266 11.90 24.24 6.65
CA ASP A 266 12.78 25.02 7.52
C ASP A 266 12.23 26.45 7.54
N LEU A 267 11.90 26.94 8.74
CA LEU A 267 11.39 28.30 8.98
C LEU A 267 12.52 29.32 8.97
#